data_AF-A0A1J5SDI2-F1
#
_entry.id   AF-A0A1J5SDI2-F1
#
_cell.length_a   1.000
_cell.length_b   1.000
_cell.length_c   1.000
_cell.angle_alpha   90.00
_cell.angle_beta   90.00
_cell.angle_gamma   90.00
#
_symmetry.space_group_name_H-M   'P 1'
#
loop_
_entity.id
_entity.type
_entity.pdbx_description
1 polymer ?
#
loop_
_entity_poly.entity_id
_entity_poly.type
_entity_poly.pdbx_seq_one_letter_code
_entity_poly.pdbx_strand_id
1 'polypeptide(L)' 'MEAGLRIKMDNAAFEDDPGELARILRDLADKVENGVTDGDQFVARDINGNKVGSLEIVAEPRAAHKM' A
#
# COMPACT_ATOMS: atom_id res chain seq x y z
N MET A 1 -14.28 -0.64 -7.04
CA MET A 1 -12.91 -0.20 -6.70
C MET A 1 -12.28 -1.34 -5.95
N GLU A 2 -11.06 -1.66 -6.31
CA GLU A 2 -10.20 -2.64 -5.68
C GLU A 2 -9.02 -1.92 -5.04
N ALA A 3 -8.53 -2.46 -3.93
CA ALA A 3 -7.32 -2.00 -3.27
C ALA A 3 -6.29 -3.14 -3.28
N GLY A 4 -5.14 -2.91 -3.91
CA GLY A 4 -4.03 -3.85 -3.98
C GLY A 4 -2.88 -3.38 -3.09
N LEU A 5 -2.48 -4.20 -2.11
CA LEU A 5 -1.33 -3.93 -1.26
C LEU A 5 -0.25 -5.00 -1.45
N ARG A 6 0.98 -4.56 -1.75
CA ARG A 6 2.16 -5.44 -1.79
C ARG A 6 3.31 -4.84 -1.02
N ILE A 7 3.82 -5.60 -0.03
CA ILE A 7 4.96 -5.23 0.80
C ILE A 7 6.02 -6.34 0.70
N LYS A 8 7.26 -5.97 0.39
CA LYS A 8 8.42 -6.87 0.47
C LYS A 8 9.03 -6.76 1.85
N MET A 9 9.08 -7.88 2.57
CA MET A 9 9.55 -7.97 3.95
C MET A 9 10.95 -8.61 4.06
N ASP A 10 11.78 -8.42 3.04
CA ASP A 10 13.10 -9.04 2.89
C ASP A 10 14.25 -8.18 3.44
N ASN A 11 13.93 -7.02 4.04
CA ASN A 11 14.93 -6.11 4.58
C ASN A 11 15.09 -6.25 6.11
N ALA A 12 16.22 -5.75 6.63
CA ALA A 12 16.57 -5.88 8.04
C ALA A 12 15.54 -5.26 9.00
N ALA A 13 14.75 -4.27 8.57
CA ALA A 13 13.74 -3.65 9.45
C ALA A 13 12.68 -4.65 9.93
N PHE A 14 12.35 -5.66 9.12
CA PHE A 14 11.40 -6.71 9.49
C PHE A 14 12.03 -7.84 10.31
N GLU A 15 13.35 -7.99 10.26
CA GLU A 15 14.10 -8.93 11.12
C GLU A 15 14.31 -8.34 12.52
N ASP A 16 14.66 -7.05 12.58
CA ASP A 16 14.93 -6.32 13.82
C ASP A 16 13.65 -6.05 14.63
N ASP A 17 12.54 -5.75 13.96
CA ASP A 17 11.23 -5.54 14.58
C ASP A 17 10.11 -6.23 13.77
N PRO A 18 9.63 -7.41 14.21
CA PRO A 18 8.48 -8.07 13.59
C PRO A 18 7.18 -7.22 13.59
N GLY A 19 7.10 -6.21 14.46
CA GLY A 19 5.99 -5.24 14.51
C GLY A 19 5.99 -4.22 13.37
N GLU A 20 7.03 -4.18 12.55
CA GLU A 20 7.21 -3.20 11.49
C GLU A 20 6.08 -3.25 10.45
N LEU A 21 5.59 -4.45 10.11
CA LEU A 21 4.44 -4.60 9.23
C LEU A 21 3.20 -3.90 9.80
N ALA A 22 2.96 -4.02 11.11
CA ALA A 22 1.82 -3.38 11.76
C ALA A 22 1.96 -1.85 11.82
N ARG A 23 3.18 -1.32 11.90
CA ARG A 23 3.44 0.13 11.78
C ARG A 23 3.10 0.63 10.39
N ILE A 24 3.55 -0.07 9.35
CA ILE A 24 3.28 0.28 7.95
C ILE A 24 1.77 0.23 7.65
N LEU A 25 1.07 -0.81 8.11
CA LEU A 25 -0.37 -0.94 7.91
C LEU A 25 -1.15 0.21 8.57
N ARG A 26 -0.71 0.68 9.74
CA ARG A 26 -1.31 1.86 10.40
C ARG A 26 -1.08 3.15 9.60
N ASP A 27 0.15 3.40 9.15
CA ASP A 27 0.45 4.57 8.30
C ASP A 27 -0.36 4.57 6.98
N LEU A 28 -0.54 3.40 6.36
CA LEU A 28 -1.40 3.28 5.18
C LEU A 28 -2.88 3.47 5.52
N ALA A 29 -3.36 2.97 6.65
CA ALA A 29 -4.74 3.18 7.10
C ALA A 29 -5.03 4.67 7.33
N ASP A 30 -4.11 5.40 8.00
CA ASP A 30 -4.23 6.84 8.22
C ASP A 30 -4.33 7.61 6.89
N LYS A 31 -3.56 7.20 5.87
CA LYS A 31 -3.65 7.80 4.52
C LYS A 31 -5.00 7.53 3.86
N VAL A 32 -5.53 6.31 4.00
CA VAL A 32 -6.84 5.94 3.45
C VAL A 32 -7.97 6.69 4.16
N GLU A 33 -7.87 6.90 5.48
CA GLU A 33 -8.86 7.63 6.26
C GLU A 33 -8.99 9.11 5.83
N ASN A 34 -7.91 9.70 5.31
CA ASN A 34 -7.92 11.04 4.71
C ASN A 34 -8.60 11.10 3.33
N GLY A 35 -9.09 9.97 2.81
CA GLY A 35 -9.79 9.86 1.54
C GLY A 35 -8.94 9.26 0.44
N VAL A 36 -9.59 8.51 -0.45
CA VAL A 36 -8.96 7.89 -1.63
C VAL A 36 -9.83 8.07 -2.86
N THR A 37 -9.19 8.10 -4.01
CA THR A 37 -9.79 8.20 -5.34
C THR A 37 -9.20 7.13 -6.27
N ASP A 38 -9.88 6.91 -7.41
CA ASP A 38 -9.39 6.01 -8.45
C ASP A 38 -8.04 6.50 -9.00
N GLY A 39 -7.06 5.60 -9.03
CA GLY A 39 -5.68 5.88 -9.45
C GLY A 39 -4.75 6.30 -8.32
N ASP A 40 -5.23 6.44 -7.07
CA ASP A 40 -4.36 6.78 -5.95
C ASP A 40 -3.34 5.67 -5.65
N GLN A 41 -2.12 6.10 -5.34
CA GLN A 41 -1.03 5.21 -4.96
C GLN A 41 -0.30 5.76 -3.73
N PHE A 42 -0.25 4.97 -2.67
CA PHE A 42 0.45 5.30 -1.44
C PHE A 42 1.71 4.44 -1.29
N VAL A 43 2.86 5.09 -1.07
CA VAL A 43 4.13 4.39 -0.87
C VAL A 43 4.20 3.85 0.55
N ALA A 44 4.49 2.55 0.69
CA ALA A 44 4.83 1.92 1.96
C ALA A 44 6.34 2.05 2.19
N ARG A 45 6.72 2.62 3.34
CA ARG A 45 8.12 2.80 3.75
C ARG A 45 8.41 2.13 5.07
N ASP A 46 9.59 1.54 5.19
CA ASP A 46 10.06 1.03 6.47
C ASP A 46 10.43 2.18 7.44
N ILE A 47 10.81 1.82 8.67
CA ILE A 47 11.20 2.76 9.74
C ILE A 47 12.43 3.59 9.37
N ASN A 48 13.27 3.07 8.46
CA ASN A 48 14.46 3.74 7.94
C ASN A 48 14.14 4.62 6.71
N GLY A 49 12.89 4.66 6.25
CA GLY A 49 12.41 5.44 5.11
C GLY A 49 12.56 4.74 3.75
N ASN A 50 13.08 3.51 3.70
CA ASN A 50 13.22 2.75 2.46
C ASN A 50 11.86 2.36 1.93
N LYS A 51 11.66 2.45 0.60
CA LYS A 51 10.45 1.95 -0.03
C LYS A 51 10.44 0.42 0.01
N VAL A 52 9.38 -0.14 0.58
CA VAL A 52 9.17 -1.60 0.68
C VAL A 52 7.92 -2.07 -0.06
N GLY A 53 7.07 -1.14 -0.51
CA GLY A 53 5.83 -1.52 -1.18
C GLY A 53 4.98 -0.33 -1.62
N SER A 54 3.75 -0.64 -2.01
CA SER A 54 2.71 0.33 -2.31
C SER A 54 1.32 -0.25 -2.08
N LEU A 55 0.40 0.64 -1.72
CA LEU A 55 -1.05 0.47 -1.81
C LEU A 55 -1.55 1.18 -3.06
N GLU A 56 -2.32 0.51 -3.90
CA GLU A 56 -2.91 1.04 -5.13
C GLU A 56 -4.43 0.92 -5.07
N ILE A 57 -5.13 2.00 -5.42
CA ILE A 57 -6.59 2.06 -5.52
C ILE A 57 -6.95 2.14 -7.00
N VAL A 58 -7.65 1.12 -7.49
CA VAL A 58 -8.09 1.06 -8.89
C VAL A 58 -9.58 0.86 -8.96
N ALA A 59 -10.30 1.69 -9.71
CA ALA A 59 -11.63 1.37 -10.16
C ALA A 59 -11.52 0.16 -11.11
N GLU A 60 -12.48 -0.75 -11.00
CA GLU A 60 -12.64 -1.84 -11.98
C GLU A 60 -12.49 -1.25 -13.40
N PRO A 61 -11.74 -1.89 -14.30
CA PRO A 61 -11.79 -1.49 -15.70
C PRO A 61 -13.26 -1.58 -16.11
N ARG A 62 -13.87 -0.47 -16.57
CA ARG A 62 -15.13 -0.58 -17.32
C ARG A 62 -14.85 -1.62 -18.40
N ALA A 63 -15.49 -2.78 -18.32
CA ALA A 63 -15.36 -3.80 -19.34
C ALA A 63 -15.51 -3.10 -20.68
N ALA A 64 -14.45 -3.12 -21.50
CA ALA A 64 -14.51 -2.56 -22.83
C ALA A 64 -15.70 -3.24 -23.51
N HIS A 65 -16.76 -2.48 -23.77
CA HIS A 65 -17.91 -2.94 -24.51
C HIS A 65 -17.37 -3.35 -25.87
N LYS A 66 -17.19 -4.65 -26.09
CA LYS A 66 -16.84 -5.17 -27.41
C LYS A 66 -18.02 -4.82 -28.31
N MET A 67 -17.81 -3.83 -29.18
CA MET A 67 -18.70 -3.54 -30.30
C MET A 67 -18.60 -4.66 -31.34
#